data_AF-A0A1G7TBQ1-F1
#
_entry.id   AF-A0A1G7TBQ1-F1
#
_cell.length_a   1.000
_cell.length_b   1.000
_cell.length_c   1.000
_cell.angle_alpha   90.00
_cell.angle_beta   90.00
_cell.angle_gamma   90.00
#
_symmetry.space_group_name_H-M   'P 1'
#
loop_
_entity.id
_entity.type
_entity.pdbx_description
1 polymer ?
#
loop_
_entity_poly.entity_id
_entity_poly.type
_entity_poly.pdbx_seq_one_letter_code
_entity_poly.pdbx_strand_id
1 'polypeptide(L)'
;MLPDRSVSIKLKKNIFLIFLCFLLMHYGNVTAQQNTKPRFKAIALAEIGGGHASFDTTAKIWLNKLAIDSNVTIDYISDTKKTNKEFLKQYQLLLSSTPLQYHYSNPLLI
;
A
#
# COMPACT_ATOMS: atom_id res chain seq x y z
N MET A 1 -25.49 -1.44 -58.33
CA MET A 1 -24.17 -0.78 -58.29
C MET A 1 -23.40 -1.31 -57.10
N LEU A 2 -22.33 -2.07 -57.31
CA LEU A 2 -21.44 -2.48 -56.23
C LEU A 2 -20.62 -1.27 -55.78
N PRO A 3 -20.44 -1.04 -54.47
CA PRO A 3 -19.62 0.07 -53.99
C PRO A 3 -18.20 -0.09 -54.51
N ASP A 4 -17.61 1.03 -54.95
CA ASP A 4 -16.24 1.05 -55.45
C ASP A 4 -15.29 0.38 -54.44
N ARG A 5 -14.50 -0.57 -54.94
CA ARG A 5 -13.53 -1.34 -54.18
C ARG A 5 -12.54 -0.42 -53.46
N SER A 6 -12.22 0.73 -54.05
CA SER A 6 -11.32 1.74 -53.47
C SER A 6 -11.90 2.37 -52.19
N VAL A 7 -13.21 2.64 -52.18
CA VAL A 7 -13.96 3.19 -51.05
C VAL A 7 -14.05 2.16 -49.92
N SER A 8 -14.34 0.90 -50.27
CA SER A 8 -14.41 -0.21 -49.32
C SER A 8 -13.07 -0.46 -48.60
N ILE A 9 -11.94 -0.30 -49.30
CA ILE A 9 -10.60 -0.46 -48.72
C ILE A 9 -10.26 0.71 -47.79
N LYS A 10 -10.55 1.96 -48.19
CA LYS A 10 -10.35 3.15 -47.34
C LYS A 10 -11.18 3.06 -46.05
N LEU A 11 -12.44 2.63 -46.15
CA LEU A 11 -13.34 2.52 -45.00
C LEU A 11 -12.84 1.47 -43.99
N LYS A 12 -12.41 0.29 -44.47
CA LYS A 12 -11.82 -0.75 -43.61
C LYS A 12 -10.53 -0.30 -42.93
N LYS A 13 -9.67 0.45 -43.64
CA LYS A 13 -8.44 1.04 -43.07
C LYS A 13 -8.75 2.05 -41.96
N ASN A 14 -9.75 2.90 -42.16
CA ASN A 14 -10.14 3.90 -41.17
C ASN A 14 -10.76 3.25 -39.93
N ILE A 15 -11.61 2.22 -40.11
CA ILE A 15 -12.15 1.43 -38.99
C ILE A 15 -11.02 0.76 -38.21
N PHE A 16 -10.05 0.16 -38.90
CA PHE A 16 -8.89 -0.45 -38.26
C PHE A 16 -8.06 0.56 -37.47
N LEU A 17 -7.81 1.75 -38.03
CA LEU A 17 -7.09 2.84 -37.35
C LEU A 17 -7.83 3.33 -36.10
N ILE A 18 -9.16 3.48 -36.18
CA ILE A 18 -9.98 3.88 -35.02
C ILE A 18 -9.89 2.81 -33.93
N PHE A 19 -10.03 1.54 -34.28
CA PHE A 19 -9.93 0.43 -33.33
C PHE A 19 -8.54 0.36 -32.67
N LEU A 20 -7.48 0.57 -33.44
CA LEU A 20 -6.10 0.64 -32.95
C LEU A 20 -5.89 1.82 -31.99
N CYS A 21 -6.45 3.00 -32.30
CA CYS A 21 -6.41 4.16 -31.40
C CYS A 21 -7.13 3.88 -30.07
N PHE A 22 -8.30 3.25 -30.10
CA PHE A 22 -9.01 2.86 -28.87
C PHE A 22 -8.21 1.84 -28.05
N LEU A 23 -7.56 0.86 -28.69
CA LEU A 23 -6.68 -0.09 -28.00
C LEU A 23 -5.54 0.64 -27.29
N LEU A 24 -4.85 1.55 -27.99
CA LEU A 24 -3.72 2.32 -27.46
C LEU A 24 -4.12 3.24 -26.28
N MET A 25 -5.33 3.82 -26.31
CA MET A 25 -5.85 4.64 -25.21
C MET A 25 -6.15 3.83 -23.93
N HIS A 26 -6.49 2.54 -24.04
CA HIS A 26 -6.74 1.68 -22.88
C HIS A 26 -5.46 1.24 -22.15
N TYR A 27 -4.32 1.09 -22.85
CA TYR A 27 -3.05 0.72 -22.21
C TYR A 27 -2.48 1.82 -21.31
N GLY A 28 -2.75 3.10 -21.61
CA GLY A 28 -2.21 4.25 -20.87
C GLY A 28 -2.76 4.43 -19.45
N ASN A 29 -3.91 3.82 -19.13
CA ASN A 29 -4.57 4.00 -17.83
C ASN A 29 -4.16 2.95 -16.78
N VAL A 30 -3.51 1.86 -17.17
CA VAL A 30 -3.20 0.74 -16.25
C VAL A 30 -1.96 1.02 -15.40
N THR A 31 -1.05 1.90 -15.82
CA THR A 31 0.22 2.14 -15.12
C THR A 31 0.20 3.35 -14.17
N ALA A 32 -0.84 4.18 -14.19
CA ALA A 32 -0.93 5.39 -13.37
C ALA A 32 -1.41 5.14 -11.92
N GLN A 33 -1.86 3.92 -11.60
CA GLN A 33 -2.54 3.63 -10.34
C GLN A 33 -1.67 2.97 -9.27
N GLN A 34 -0.37 2.75 -9.52
CA GLN A 34 0.47 1.91 -8.67
C GLN A 34 1.50 2.63 -7.80
N ASN A 35 1.56 3.95 -7.80
CA ASN A 35 2.58 4.66 -7.01
C ASN A 35 2.02 5.85 -6.22
N THR A 36 0.92 5.64 -5.51
CA THR A 36 0.51 6.57 -4.46
C THR A 36 1.39 6.30 -3.25
N LYS A 37 2.33 7.21 -2.96
CA LYS A 37 3.10 7.20 -1.71
C LYS A 37 2.14 6.90 -0.53
N PRO A 38 2.50 6.01 0.40
CA PRO A 38 1.65 5.71 1.56
C PRO A 38 1.26 6.99 2.29
N ARG A 39 0.01 7.07 2.75
CA ARG A 39 -0.52 8.24 3.47
C ARG A 39 0.27 8.53 4.73
N PHE A 40 0.61 7.48 5.47
CA PHE A 40 1.52 7.51 6.61
C PHE A 40 2.08 6.11 6.89
N LYS A 41 3.06 6.07 7.79
CA LYS A 41 3.74 4.87 8.27
C LYS A 41 3.44 4.67 9.76
N ALA A 42 2.96 3.49 10.12
CA ALA A 42 2.77 3.05 11.50
C ALA A 42 3.80 1.97 11.86
N ILE A 43 4.04 1.81 13.15
CA ILE A 43 4.80 0.69 13.70
C ILE A 43 3.94 -0.05 14.73
N ALA A 44 3.90 -1.38 14.64
CA ALA A 44 3.20 -2.25 15.56
C ALA A 44 4.20 -3.10 16.34
N LEU A 45 4.14 -3.03 17.67
CA LEU A 45 4.87 -3.91 18.57
C LEU A 45 4.02 -5.17 18.80
N ALA A 46 4.52 -6.31 18.33
CA ALA A 46 3.91 -7.62 18.51
C ALA A 46 4.76 -8.47 19.46
N GLU A 47 4.11 -9.08 20.45
CA GLU A 47 4.74 -10.00 21.38
C GLU A 47 5.12 -11.31 20.66
N ILE A 48 6.33 -11.81 20.90
CA ILE A 48 6.71 -13.17 20.50
C ILE A 48 6.43 -14.09 21.68
N GLY A 49 5.32 -14.83 21.61
CA GLY A 49 4.86 -15.72 22.68
C GLY A 49 4.05 -15.00 23.75
N GLY A 50 3.74 -15.69 24.85
CA GLY A 50 2.94 -15.12 25.93
C GLY A 50 1.44 -15.03 25.63
N GLY A 51 0.70 -14.35 26.52
CA GLY A 51 -0.76 -14.32 26.50
C GLY A 51 -1.37 -13.54 25.32
N HIS A 52 -0.65 -12.56 24.77
CA HIS A 52 -1.16 -11.71 23.69
C HIS A 52 -0.71 -12.15 22.28
N ALA A 53 0.17 -13.14 22.14
CA ALA A 53 0.64 -13.57 20.82
C ALA A 53 -0.49 -14.02 19.88
N SER A 54 -1.54 -14.66 20.41
CA SER A 54 -2.72 -15.06 19.62
C SER A 54 -3.54 -13.86 19.16
N PHE A 55 -3.66 -12.84 20.02
CA PHE A 55 -4.27 -11.56 19.68
C PHE A 55 -3.46 -10.84 18.60
N ASP A 56 -2.15 -10.70 18.78
CA ASP A 56 -1.27 -10.01 17.82
C ASP A 56 -1.26 -10.70 16.46
N THR A 57 -1.29 -12.04 16.44
CA THR A 57 -1.41 -12.83 15.20
C THR A 57 -2.70 -12.51 14.46
N THR A 58 -3.82 -12.41 15.18
CA THR A 58 -5.13 -12.11 14.59
C THR A 58 -5.22 -10.63 14.17
N ALA A 59 -4.72 -9.72 15.00
CA ALA A 59 -4.66 -8.29 14.71
C ALA A 59 -3.84 -8.01 13.44
N LYS A 60 -2.73 -8.71 13.23
CA LYS A 60 -1.89 -8.59 12.03
C LYS A 60 -2.67 -8.87 10.74
N ILE A 61 -3.60 -9.82 10.74
CA ILE A 61 -4.45 -10.10 9.57
C ILE A 61 -5.31 -8.88 9.25
N TRP A 62 -5.97 -8.30 10.27
CA TRP A 62 -6.80 -7.12 10.10
C TRP A 62 -5.98 -5.88 9.69
N LEU A 63 -4.84 -5.65 10.33
CA LEU A 63 -3.94 -4.54 10.04
C LEU A 63 -3.37 -4.61 8.62
N ASN A 64 -3.05 -5.80 8.11
CA ASN A 64 -2.61 -5.97 6.73
C ASN A 64 -3.71 -5.60 5.72
N LYS A 65 -4.96 -5.96 6.00
CA LYS A 65 -6.10 -5.54 5.18
C LYS A 65 -6.27 -4.02 5.23
N LEU A 66 -6.22 -3.42 6.43
CA LEU A 66 -6.29 -1.97 6.61
C LEU A 66 -5.18 -1.24 5.85
N ALA A 67 -3.95 -1.78 5.87
CA ALA A 67 -2.80 -1.22 5.16
C ALA A 67 -3.06 -1.08 3.66
N ILE A 68 -3.63 -2.12 3.06
CA ILE A 68 -4.02 -2.14 1.65
C ILE A 68 -5.19 -1.18 1.40
N ASP A 69 -6.27 -1.32 2.15
CA ASP A 69 -7.52 -0.59 1.92
C ASP A 69 -7.37 0.93 2.14
N SER A 70 -6.45 1.33 3.03
CA SER A 70 -6.23 2.74 3.40
C SER A 70 -4.96 3.35 2.82
N ASN A 71 -4.17 2.61 2.02
CA ASN A 71 -2.86 3.04 1.54
C ASN A 71 -1.94 3.54 2.67
N VAL A 72 -1.76 2.72 3.71
CA VAL A 72 -0.84 2.98 4.82
C VAL A 72 0.18 1.86 4.93
N THR A 73 1.36 2.16 5.47
CA THR A 73 2.40 1.15 5.73
C THR A 73 2.45 0.84 7.21
N ILE A 74 2.52 -0.45 7.56
CA ILE A 74 2.60 -0.89 8.96
C ILE A 74 3.80 -1.83 9.08
N ASP A 75 4.81 -1.39 9.83
CA ASP A 75 5.97 -2.23 10.14
C ASP A 75 5.73 -2.96 11.45
N TYR A 76 6.01 -4.26 11.49
CA TYR A 76 5.85 -5.08 12.68
C TYR A 76 7.22 -5.34 13.31
N ILE A 77 7.36 -5.03 14.59
CA ILE A 77 8.56 -5.32 15.38
C ILE A 77 8.17 -6.11 16.62
N SER A 78 9.12 -6.86 17.15
CA SER A 78 8.97 -7.60 18.41
C SER A 78 10.08 -7.28 19.42
N ASP A 79 11.18 -6.70 18.95
CA ASP A 79 12.32 -6.29 19.75
C ASP A 79 12.44 -4.76 19.71
N THR A 80 12.38 -4.13 20.88
CA THR A 80 12.46 -2.68 21.02
C THR A 80 13.88 -2.15 21.23
N LYS A 81 14.91 -3.01 21.24
CA LYS A 81 16.32 -2.59 21.46
C LYS A 81 16.82 -1.56 20.45
N LYS A 82 16.24 -1.52 19.25
CA LYS A 82 16.63 -0.61 18.16
C LYS A 82 15.71 0.60 18.02
N THR A 83 14.68 0.73 18.86
CA THR A 83 13.68 1.80 18.78
C THR A 83 14.18 3.05 19.49
N ASN A 84 15.08 3.79 18.85
CA ASN A 84 15.54 5.10 19.33
C ASN A 84 14.74 6.26 18.67
N LYS A 85 15.00 7.51 19.10
CA LYS A 85 14.28 8.69 18.59
C LYS A 85 14.40 8.83 17.07
N GLU A 86 15.59 8.65 16.51
CA GLU A 86 15.81 8.75 15.06
C GLU A 86 15.06 7.68 14.28
N PHE A 87 15.04 6.46 14.80
CA PHE A 87 14.24 5.37 14.24
C PHE A 87 12.75 5.69 14.30
N LEU A 88 12.24 6.24 15.41
CA LEU A 88 10.82 6.51 15.60
C LEU A 88 10.29 7.67 14.74
N LYS A 89 11.14 8.64 14.38
CA LYS A 89 10.75 9.80 13.55
C LYS A 89 10.11 9.44 12.21
N GLN A 90 10.37 8.24 11.68
CA GLN A 90 9.78 7.79 10.41
C GLN A 90 8.31 7.36 10.55
N TYR A 91 7.82 7.11 11.78
CA TYR A 91 6.47 6.62 12.05
C TYR A 91 5.59 7.71 12.67
N GLN A 92 4.32 7.75 12.26
CA GLN A 92 3.34 8.71 12.76
C GLN A 92 2.44 8.10 13.85
N LEU A 93 2.45 6.77 13.97
CA LEU A 93 1.62 6.03 14.91
C LEU A 93 2.37 4.80 15.43
N LEU A 94 2.30 4.57 16.75
CA LEU A 94 2.75 3.34 17.41
C LEU A 94 1.54 2.57 17.93
N LEU A 95 1.45 1.29 17.57
CA LEU A 95 0.42 0.34 17.99
C LEU A 95 1.06 -0.71 18.92
N SER A 96 0.43 -1.00 20.06
CA SER A 96 0.89 -2.02 21.01
C SER A 96 -0.30 -2.63 21.75
N SER A 97 -0.32 -3.96 21.89
CA SER A 97 -1.30 -4.70 22.71
C SER A 97 -0.95 -4.69 24.20
N THR A 98 0.29 -4.36 24.52
CA THR A 98 0.78 -4.21 25.90
C THR A 98 1.02 -2.74 26.23
N PRO A 99 0.76 -2.31 27.48
CA PRO A 99 1.28 -1.05 27.96
C PRO A 99 2.79 -1.07 27.79
N LEU A 100 3.35 -0.10 27.05
CA LEU A 100 4.78 0.13 27.05
C LEU A 100 5.16 0.39 28.51
N GLN A 101 5.79 -0.58 29.18
CA GLN A 101 6.29 -0.34 30.52
C GLN A 101 7.35 0.75 30.40
N TYR A 102 7.01 1.95 30.88
CA TYR A 102 7.98 2.99 31.15
C TYR A 102 8.92 2.45 32.23
N HIS A 103 10.01 1.80 31.83
CA HIS A 103 11.15 1.69 32.71
C HIS A 103 11.72 3.11 32.83
N TYR A 104 11.25 3.84 33.83
CA TYR A 104 11.71 5.18 34.16
C TYR A 104 13.21 5.13 34.42
N SER A 105 13.99 5.46 33.39
CA SER A 105 15.41 5.79 33.55
C SER A 105 15.82 7.04 32.78
N ASN A 106 14.93 7.67 31.98
CA ASN A 106 15.20 9.00 31.43
C ASN A 106 13.92 9.69 30.88
N PRO A 107 13.40 10.77 31.51
CA PRO A 107 12.17 11.44 31.06
C PRO A 107 12.38 12.46 29.92
N LEU A 108 13.54 12.50 29.24
CA LEU A 108 13.86 13.54 28.25
C LEU A 108 13.59 13.16 26.78
N LEU A 109 12.67 12.24 26.51
CA LEU A 109 12.27 11.91 25.14
C LEU A 109 10.78 12.15 24.90
N ILE A 110 10.41 13.43 24.84
CA ILE A 110 9.44 13.95 23.88
C ILE A 110 10.15 15.09 23.14
#